data_AF-A0A9X5N9Y0-F1
#
_entry.id   AF-A0A9X5N9Y0-F1
#
_cell.length_a   1.000
_cell.length_b   1.000
_cell.length_c   1.000
_cell.angle_alpha   90.00
_cell.angle_beta   90.00
_cell.angle_gamma   90.00
#
_symmetry.space_group_name_H-M   'P 1'
#
loop_
_entity.id
_entity.type
_entity.pdbx_description
1 polymer ?
#
loop_
_entity_poly.entity_id
_entity_poly.type
_entity_poly.pdbx_seq_one_letter_code
_entity_poly.pdbx_strand_id
1 'polypeptide(L)' 'MGYIVDMSKWNGSPDWDTAAKHLDFVIARVQDGSNYVDPVYKEIQ' A
#
# COMPACT_ATOMS: atom_id res chain seq x y z
N MET A 1 1.18 16.18 10.97
CA MET A 1 1.28 14.76 11.37
C MET A 1 0.62 13.97 10.28
N GLY A 2 1.38 13.13 9.58
CA GLY A 2 0.86 12.26 8.56
C GLY A 2 0.23 11.00 9.16
N TYR A 3 -0.31 10.16 8.30
CA TYR A 3 -0.96 8.91 8.66
C TYR A 3 0.03 7.75 8.58
N ILE A 4 -0.17 6.78 9.46
CA ILE A 4 0.39 5.43 9.32
C ILE A 4 -0.75 4.55 8.82
N VAL A 5 -0.59 3.94 7.64
CA VAL A 5 -1.67 3.23 6.95
C VAL A 5 -1.23 1.82 6.58
N ASP A 6 -2.09 0.83 6.82
CA ASP A 6 -1.99 -0.47 6.17
C ASP A 6 -2.73 -0.48 4.83
N MET A 7 -2.15 -1.13 3.81
CA MET A 7 -2.75 -1.15 2.48
C MET A 7 -2.51 -2.46 1.73
N SER A 8 -3.34 -2.70 0.72
CA SER A 8 -3.33 -3.87 -0.16
C SER A 8 -3.97 -3.53 -1.50
N LYS A 9 -4.15 -4.51 -2.40
CA LYS A 9 -4.94 -4.33 -3.64
C LYS A 9 -6.32 -3.70 -3.45
N TRP A 10 -6.91 -3.78 -2.26
CA TRP A 10 -8.24 -3.24 -1.98
C TRP A 10 -8.28 -1.71 -1.91
N ASN A 11 -7.11 -1.06 -1.85
CA ASN A 11 -6.99 0.39 -1.85
C ASN A 11 -6.93 1.00 -3.27
N GLY A 12 -6.96 0.16 -4.33
CA GLY A 12 -6.95 0.62 -5.71
C GLY A 12 -5.58 1.14 -6.17
N SER A 13 -5.59 2.22 -6.96
CA SER A 13 -4.39 2.89 -7.48
C SER A 13 -4.33 4.32 -6.92
N PRO A 14 -3.69 4.53 -5.75
CA PRO A 14 -3.59 5.86 -5.14
C PRO A 14 -2.77 6.82 -5.99
N ASP A 15 -3.13 8.10 -5.96
CA ASP A 15 -2.24 9.17 -6.42
C ASP A 15 -1.10 9.37 -5.40
N TRP A 16 0.08 8.84 -5.72
CA TRP A 16 1.25 8.90 -4.85
C TRP A 16 1.79 10.32 -4.65
N ASP A 17 1.63 11.23 -5.61
CA ASP A 17 2.08 12.63 -5.48
C ASP A 17 1.25 13.40 -4.45
N THR A 18 -0.03 13.03 -4.31
CA THR A 18 -0.90 13.54 -3.25
C THR A 18 -0.66 12.77 -1.94
N ALA A 19 -0.62 11.45 -1.99
CA ALA A 19 -0.51 10.60 -0.79
C ALA A 19 0.79 10.83 -0.01
N ALA A 20 1.93 11.03 -0.68
CA ALA A 20 3.22 11.26 -0.04
C ALA A 20 3.25 12.49 0.89
N LYS A 21 2.36 13.46 0.69
CA LYS A 21 2.23 14.66 1.55
C LYS A 21 1.49 14.37 2.85
N HIS A 22 0.76 13.26 2.91
CA HIS A 22 -0.12 12.89 4.01
C HIS A 22 0.33 11.64 4.76
N LEU A 23 1.23 10.83 4.19
CA LEU A 23 1.66 9.56 4.78
C LEU A 23 3.01 9.72 5.48
N ASP A 24 3.06 9.33 6.75
CA ASP A 24 4.32 9.21 7.50
C ASP A 24 4.92 7.81 7.32
N PHE A 25 4.08 6.76 7.19
CA PHE A 25 4.53 5.39 6.99
C PHE A 25 3.44 4.49 6.38
N VAL A 26 3.85 3.43 5.67
CA VAL A 26 2.95 2.47 5.01
C VAL A 26 3.37 1.04 5.34
N ILE A 27 2.39 0.20 5.70
CA ILE A 27 2.55 -1.25 5.85
C ILE A 27 1.76 -1.92 4.73
N ALA A 28 2.43 -2.33 3.65
CA ALA A 28 1.79 -2.94 2.50
C ALA A 28 1.72 -4.48 2.64
N ARG A 29 0.56 -5.06 2.32
CA ARG A 29 0.38 -6.51 2.31
C ARG A 29 1.15 -7.15 1.15
N VAL A 30 1.98 -8.15 1.46
CA VAL A 30 2.77 -8.90 0.46
C VAL A 30 1.97 -10.04 -0.16
N GLN A 31 1.26 -10.81 0.68
CA GLN A 31 0.53 -12.01 0.28
C GLN A 31 -0.58 -12.33 1.29
N ASP A 32 -1.54 -13.15 0.87
CA ASP A 32 -2.60 -13.73 1.70
C ASP A 32 -2.45 -15.26 1.71
N GLY A 33 -1.88 -15.78 2.81
CA GLY A 33 -1.44 -17.17 2.88
C GLY A 33 -0.34 -17.48 1.86
N SER A 34 -0.16 -18.76 1.53
CA SER A 34 0.94 -19.22 0.67
C SER A 34 0.66 -19.12 -0.83
N ASN A 35 -0.61 -19.02 -1.24
CA ASN A 35 -1.04 -19.19 -2.64
C ASN A 35 -1.64 -17.93 -3.27
N TYR A 36 -1.66 -16.81 -2.56
CA TYR A 36 -2.16 -15.54 -3.08
C TYR A 36 -1.14 -14.42 -2.85
N VAL A 37 -0.43 -14.03 -3.91
CA VAL A 37 0.44 -12.85 -3.88
C VAL A 37 -0.42 -11.61 -4.10
N ASP A 38 -0.22 -10.57 -3.30
CA ASP A 38 -0.94 -9.31 -3.51
C ASP A 38 -0.44 -8.66 -4.81
N PRO A 39 -1.32 -8.43 -5.81
CA PRO A 39 -0.89 -8.07 -7.15
C PRO A 39 -0.28 -6.67 -7.25
N VAL A 40 -0.55 -5.78 -6.28
CA VAL A 40 -0.08 -4.39 -6.35
C VAL A 40 1.13 -4.12 -5.46
N TYR A 41 1.56 -5.05 -4.60
CA TYR A 41 2.66 -4.82 -3.65
C TYR A 41 3.94 -4.31 -4.34
N LYS A 42 4.28 -4.88 -5.50
CA LYS A 42 5.49 -4.51 -6.27
C LYS A 42 5.35 -3.19 -7.04
N GLU A 43 4.13 -2.68 -7.21
CA GLU A 43 3.88 -1.39 -7.86
C GLU A 43 4.10 -0.21 -6.90
N ILE A 44 4.18 -0.51 -5.59
CA ILE A 44 4.35 0.46 -4.51
C ILE A 44 5.83 0.57 -4.07
N GLN A 45 6.71 -0.29 -4.58
CA GLN A 45 8.16 -0.23 -4.33
C GLN A 45 8.84 0.89 -5.12
#